data_AF-A0A8C0KYG7-F1
#
_entry.id   AF-A0A8C0KYG7-F1
#
_cell.length_a   1.000
_cell.length_b   1.000
_cell.length_c   1.000
_cell.angle_alpha   90.00
_cell.angle_beta   90.00
_cell.angle_gamma   90.00
#
_symmetry.space_group_name_H-M   'P 1'
#
loop_
_entity.id
_entity.type
_entity.pdbx_description
1 polymer ?
#
loop_
_entity_poly.entity_id
_entity_poly.type
_entity_poly.pdbx_seq_one_letter_code
_entity_poly.pdbx_strand_id
1 'polypeptide(L)'
;MAWVKFLRKPSGNLGKVYQPGSMLSLAPTKGLLNEPGQNSCFLNSAVQVLWQLDIFRRSLRVLTGHVCQGDACIFCALKTIFAQFQHSREKALPSDNIRHALAESFKDEQRFQLGLMDDAAECFENILERIHFHIVPSRDADMCTSKSCITHQKFAMTLYEQCVCRSCGASSDPLPFTEFVRYISTTALCNEVERMMERHERFKPEMFAELLQAANTTDDYRKCPSNCGQKIKIRRVLMNCPEIVTIGLVWDSEHSDLTEDVVRNLATHLYLPGVSQLFSFSSFL
;
A
#
# COMPACT_ATOMS: atom_id res chain seq x y z
N MET A 1 -15.87 -54.35 -6.94
CA MET A 1 -15.56 -54.25 -5.49
C MET A 1 -14.33 -53.34 -5.37
N ALA A 2 -14.53 -52.07 -5.01
CA ALA A 2 -14.22 -51.51 -3.67
C ALA A 2 -12.71 -51.61 -3.38
N TRP A 3 -11.97 -50.55 -3.10
CA TRP A 3 -12.08 -49.77 -1.86
C TRP A 3 -11.63 -48.31 -2.05
N VAL A 4 -12.57 -47.40 -1.81
CA VAL A 4 -12.36 -45.99 -1.46
C VAL A 4 -12.12 -45.93 0.05
N LYS A 5 -11.05 -45.27 0.52
CA LYS A 5 -11.00 -44.76 1.91
C LYS A 5 -10.19 -43.46 2.04
N PHE A 6 -10.96 -42.39 2.26
CA PHE A 6 -10.76 -41.34 3.28
C PHE A 6 -9.55 -40.40 3.21
N LEU A 7 -9.72 -39.29 2.49
CA LEU A 7 -9.22 -37.99 2.96
C LEU A 7 -10.42 -37.11 3.33
N ARG A 8 -10.60 -36.93 4.64
CA ARG A 8 -11.62 -36.07 5.28
C ARG A 8 -11.42 -34.62 4.81
N LYS A 9 -12.47 -34.01 4.25
CA LYS A 9 -12.61 -32.56 4.12
C LYS A 9 -12.70 -31.93 5.52
N PRO A 10 -12.00 -30.83 5.81
CA PRO A 10 -12.39 -29.97 6.92
C PRO A 10 -13.60 -29.15 6.46
N SER A 11 -14.79 -29.56 6.89
CA SER A 11 -15.97 -28.69 6.91
C SER A 11 -15.79 -27.65 8.01
N GLY A 12 -15.26 -26.48 7.65
CA GLY A 12 -15.17 -25.32 8.53
C GLY A 12 -16.40 -24.42 8.37
N ASN A 13 -17.24 -24.37 9.40
CA ASN A 13 -18.36 -23.44 9.54
C ASN A 13 -17.86 -21.97 9.53
N LEU A 14 -17.91 -21.30 8.38
CA LEU A 14 -17.75 -19.84 8.24
C LEU A 14 -19.09 -19.10 8.41
N GLY A 15 -19.93 -19.58 9.33
CA GLY A 15 -21.26 -19.05 9.64
C GLY A 15 -21.30 -18.14 10.86
N LYS A 16 -20.25 -17.36 11.15
CA LYS A 16 -20.35 -16.27 12.14
C LYS A 16 -20.66 -14.97 11.43
N VAL A 17 -21.91 -14.56 11.56
CA VAL A 17 -22.43 -13.24 11.21
C VAL A 17 -21.58 -12.17 11.91
N TYR A 18 -20.81 -11.41 11.16
CA TYR A 18 -20.06 -10.27 11.68
C TYR A 18 -21.00 -9.07 11.87
N GLN A 19 -20.90 -8.41 13.02
CA GLN A 19 -21.68 -7.22 13.33
C GLN A 19 -21.20 -6.03 12.47
N PRO A 20 -22.11 -5.30 11.80
CA PRO A 20 -21.77 -4.05 11.12
C PRO A 20 -21.16 -3.06 12.12
N GLY A 21 -19.91 -2.62 11.88
CA GLY A 21 -19.21 -1.65 12.74
C GLY A 21 -18.04 -2.21 13.57
N SER A 22 -17.75 -3.52 13.50
CA SER A 22 -16.49 -4.08 14.03
C SER A 22 -15.29 -3.63 13.19
N MET A 23 -14.17 -3.26 13.83
CA MET A 23 -12.90 -2.95 13.14
C MET A 23 -12.36 -4.13 12.30
N LEU A 24 -12.91 -5.33 12.47
CA LEU A 24 -12.59 -6.54 11.72
C LEU A 24 -13.79 -7.00 10.85
N SER A 25 -14.43 -6.08 10.12
CA SER A 25 -15.35 -6.47 9.04
C SER A 25 -14.56 -6.98 7.84
N LEU A 26 -14.01 -8.20 7.97
CA LEU A 26 -13.42 -8.93 6.84
C LEU A 26 -14.50 -9.09 5.77
N ALA A 27 -14.23 -8.61 4.56
CA ALA A 27 -15.17 -8.77 3.47
C ALA A 27 -15.31 -10.26 3.10
N PRO A 28 -16.41 -10.65 2.44
CA PRO A 28 -16.51 -11.97 1.82
C PRO A 28 -15.24 -12.27 1.01
N THR A 29 -14.56 -13.36 1.36
CA THR A 29 -13.35 -13.81 0.70
C THR A 29 -13.73 -14.58 -0.56
N LYS A 30 -13.65 -13.91 -1.71
CA LYS A 30 -13.76 -14.55 -3.04
C LYS A 30 -12.43 -14.40 -3.76
N GLY A 31 -12.07 -15.40 -4.55
CA GLY A 31 -10.91 -15.32 -5.44
C GLY A 31 -11.20 -14.49 -6.68
N LEU A 32 -10.14 -14.14 -7.41
CA LEU A 32 -10.22 -13.64 -8.78
C LEU A 32 -9.63 -14.68 -9.71
N LEU A 33 -10.27 -14.89 -10.85
CA LEU A 33 -9.81 -15.84 -11.87
C LEU A 33 -8.51 -15.33 -12.51
N ASN A 34 -7.68 -16.28 -12.94
CA ASN A 34 -6.46 -16.03 -13.69
C ASN A 34 -6.15 -17.27 -14.52
N GLU A 35 -6.80 -17.37 -15.68
CA GLU A 35 -6.60 -18.48 -16.62
C GLU A 35 -5.19 -18.42 -17.24
N PRO A 36 -4.64 -19.56 -17.71
CA PRO A 36 -3.34 -19.59 -18.35
C PRO A 36 -3.22 -18.54 -19.48
N GLY A 37 -2.16 -17.73 -19.43
CA GLY A 37 -1.92 -16.67 -20.41
C GLY A 37 -2.62 -15.33 -20.13
N GLN A 38 -3.54 -15.24 -19.16
CA GLN A 38 -4.13 -13.95 -18.76
C GLN A 38 -3.14 -13.06 -18.00
N ASN A 39 -2.19 -13.66 -17.27
CA ASN A 39 -1.15 -12.99 -16.50
C ASN A 39 -1.68 -11.84 -15.63
N SER A 40 -2.87 -12.01 -15.05
CA SER A 40 -3.62 -10.97 -14.32
C SER A 40 -3.41 -11.01 -12.80
N CYS A 41 -2.47 -11.83 -12.31
CA CYS A 41 -2.21 -12.01 -10.88
C CYS A 41 -1.76 -10.71 -10.18
N PHE A 42 -1.00 -9.84 -10.85
CA PHE A 42 -0.56 -8.56 -10.31
C PHE A 42 -1.76 -7.63 -10.02
N LEU A 43 -2.67 -7.50 -10.99
CA LEU A 43 -3.92 -6.74 -10.84
C LEU A 43 -4.84 -7.37 -9.80
N ASN A 44 -4.99 -8.70 -9.84
CA ASN A 44 -5.83 -9.41 -8.88
C ASN A 44 -5.36 -9.15 -7.45
N SER A 45 -4.04 -9.10 -7.21
CA SER A 45 -3.46 -8.78 -5.91
C SER A 45 -3.80 -7.35 -5.48
N ALA A 46 -3.61 -6.35 -6.35
CA ALA A 46 -3.96 -4.96 -6.08
C ALA A 46 -5.46 -4.76 -5.78
N VAL A 47 -6.34 -5.40 -6.57
CA VAL A 47 -7.80 -5.34 -6.36
C VAL A 47 -8.20 -5.98 -5.04
N GLN A 48 -7.57 -7.11 -4.66
CA GLN A 48 -7.84 -7.75 -3.37
C GLN A 48 -7.42 -6.88 -2.20
N VAL A 49 -6.26 -6.21 -2.27
CA VAL A 49 -5.83 -5.25 -1.24
C VAL A 49 -6.90 -4.17 -1.05
N LEU A 50 -7.32 -3.51 -2.12
CA LEU A 50 -8.36 -2.48 -2.07
C LEU A 50 -9.71 -3.03 -1.57
N TRP A 51 -10.08 -4.24 -2.00
CA TRP A 51 -11.31 -4.87 -1.56
C TRP A 51 -11.29 -5.17 -0.07
N GLN A 52 -10.18 -5.60 0.52
CA GLN A 52 -10.15 -5.93 1.96
C GLN A 52 -10.20 -4.69 2.87
N LEU A 53 -9.92 -3.50 2.35
CA LEU A 53 -9.98 -2.23 3.08
C LEU A 53 -11.42 -1.72 3.25
N ASP A 54 -12.00 -1.93 4.44
CA ASP A 54 -13.39 -1.54 4.73
C ASP A 54 -13.68 -0.05 4.53
N ILE A 55 -12.76 0.80 5.00
CA ILE A 55 -12.84 2.25 4.84
C ILE A 55 -12.91 2.63 3.37
N PHE A 56 -12.07 2.01 2.53
CA PHE A 56 -12.05 2.25 1.10
C PHE A 56 -13.35 1.77 0.42
N ARG A 57 -13.79 0.53 0.69
CA ARG A 57 -15.05 0.00 0.17
C ARG A 57 -16.24 0.93 0.45
N ARG A 58 -16.38 1.37 1.70
CA ARG A 58 -17.47 2.26 2.13
C ARG A 58 -17.39 3.60 1.41
N SER A 59 -16.18 4.17 1.32
CA SER A 59 -15.95 5.46 0.68
C SER A 59 -16.20 5.42 -0.83
N LEU A 60 -15.73 4.38 -1.52
CA LEU A 60 -15.97 4.20 -2.96
C LEU A 60 -17.46 4.02 -3.27
N ARG A 61 -18.19 3.30 -2.41
CA ARG A 61 -19.63 3.04 -2.59
C ARG A 61 -20.49 4.30 -2.53
N VAL A 62 -20.14 5.28 -1.70
CA VAL A 62 -20.94 6.51 -1.54
C VAL A 62 -20.69 7.54 -2.64
N LEU A 63 -19.57 7.44 -3.35
CA LEU A 63 -19.31 8.31 -4.50
C LEU A 63 -20.32 8.02 -5.61
N THR A 64 -20.92 9.05 -6.22
CA THR A 64 -21.87 8.89 -7.33
C THR A 64 -21.37 9.53 -8.62
N GLY A 65 -20.61 10.62 -8.54
CA GLY A 65 -20.02 11.32 -9.67
C GLY A 65 -18.58 10.92 -9.96
N HIS A 66 -18.22 10.82 -11.24
CA HIS A 66 -16.86 10.69 -11.76
C HIS A 66 -16.85 11.08 -13.24
N VAL A 67 -15.66 11.39 -13.79
CA VAL A 67 -15.42 11.56 -15.22
C VAL A 67 -15.15 10.18 -15.83
N CYS A 68 -16.19 9.62 -16.44
CA CYS A 68 -16.11 8.32 -17.12
C CYS A 68 -15.29 8.42 -18.40
N GLN A 69 -14.46 7.42 -18.67
CA GLN A 69 -13.65 7.30 -19.89
C GLN A 69 -14.00 6.06 -20.72
N GLY A 70 -15.27 5.64 -20.66
CA GLY A 70 -15.74 4.46 -21.38
C GLY A 70 -14.96 3.21 -20.97
N ASP A 71 -14.41 2.51 -21.96
CA ASP A 71 -13.69 1.25 -21.77
C ASP A 71 -12.41 1.41 -20.92
N ALA A 72 -11.78 2.59 -20.91
CA ALA A 72 -10.62 2.89 -20.06
C ALA A 72 -10.99 3.30 -18.62
N CYS A 73 -12.27 3.24 -18.23
CA CYS A 73 -12.68 3.76 -16.92
C CYS A 73 -12.43 2.77 -15.77
N ILE A 74 -11.27 2.88 -15.12
CA ILE A 74 -10.89 2.08 -13.95
C ILE A 74 -11.89 2.26 -12.80
N PHE A 75 -12.42 3.47 -12.60
CA PHE A 75 -13.41 3.72 -11.54
C PHE A 75 -14.70 2.88 -11.72
N CYS A 76 -15.25 2.83 -12.94
CA CYS A 76 -16.42 2.01 -13.27
C CYS A 76 -16.12 0.52 -13.12
N ALA A 77 -14.97 0.07 -13.64
CA ALA A 77 -14.58 -1.32 -13.57
C ALA A 77 -14.40 -1.78 -12.11
N LEU A 78 -13.76 -0.95 -11.27
CA LEU A 78 -13.56 -1.22 -9.84
C LEU A 78 -14.89 -1.30 -9.07
N LYS A 79 -15.82 -0.38 -9.34
CA LYS A 79 -17.17 -0.47 -8.76
C LYS A 79 -17.91 -1.73 -9.18
N THR A 80 -17.76 -2.14 -10.44
CA THR A 80 -18.40 -3.34 -10.97
C THR A 80 -17.89 -4.58 -10.25
N ILE A 81 -16.57 -4.76 -10.14
CA ILE A 81 -16.01 -5.92 -9.43
C ILE A 81 -16.31 -5.89 -7.93
N PHE A 82 -16.34 -4.71 -7.29
CA PHE A 82 -16.75 -4.59 -5.88
C PHE A 82 -18.23 -4.96 -5.65
N ALA A 83 -19.11 -4.59 -6.58
CA ALA A 83 -20.50 -5.03 -6.54
C ALA A 83 -20.62 -6.56 -6.69
N GLN A 84 -19.82 -7.18 -7.56
CA GLN A 84 -19.78 -8.64 -7.70
C GLN A 84 -19.21 -9.32 -6.45
N PHE A 85 -18.16 -8.77 -5.84
CA PHE A 85 -17.65 -9.26 -4.56
C PHE A 85 -18.73 -9.26 -3.48
N GLN A 86 -19.57 -8.21 -3.42
CA GLN A 86 -20.63 -8.11 -2.43
C GLN A 86 -21.81 -9.05 -2.69
N HIS A 87 -22.25 -9.20 -3.95
CA HIS A 87 -23.56 -9.82 -4.25
C HIS A 87 -23.50 -11.16 -4.98
N SER A 88 -22.41 -11.46 -5.70
CA SER A 88 -22.30 -12.73 -6.43
C SER A 88 -22.30 -13.93 -5.48
N ARG A 89 -22.73 -15.09 -5.97
CA ARG A 89 -22.61 -16.37 -5.24
C ARG A 89 -21.36 -17.15 -5.62
N GLU A 90 -20.66 -16.69 -6.67
CA GLU A 90 -19.45 -17.34 -7.15
C GLU A 90 -18.30 -17.23 -6.16
N LYS A 91 -17.51 -18.30 -6.06
CA LYS A 91 -16.32 -18.35 -5.20
C LYS A 91 -15.11 -17.65 -5.82
N ALA A 92 -15.09 -17.55 -7.15
CA ALA A 92 -14.07 -16.85 -7.92
C ALA A 92 -14.75 -15.97 -8.97
N LEU A 93 -14.28 -14.74 -9.13
CA LEU A 93 -14.87 -13.74 -10.03
C LEU A 93 -13.93 -13.44 -11.20
N PRO A 94 -14.48 -13.19 -12.41
CA PRO A 94 -13.69 -12.70 -13.53
C PRO A 94 -13.20 -11.27 -13.27
N SER A 95 -11.92 -10.99 -13.55
CA SER A 95 -11.33 -9.64 -13.46
C SER A 95 -11.14 -8.98 -14.83
N ASP A 96 -11.68 -9.58 -15.90
CA ASP A 96 -11.47 -9.16 -17.29
C ASP A 96 -11.83 -7.68 -17.51
N ASN A 97 -12.97 -7.21 -16.98
CA ASN A 97 -13.40 -5.83 -17.16
C ASN A 97 -12.40 -4.81 -16.61
N ILE A 98 -11.84 -5.06 -15.41
CA ILE A 98 -10.85 -4.16 -14.82
C ILE A 98 -9.47 -4.35 -15.47
N ARG A 99 -9.17 -5.56 -15.95
CA ARG A 99 -7.96 -5.85 -16.74
C ARG A 99 -7.94 -5.06 -18.05
N HIS A 100 -9.07 -5.03 -18.76
CA HIS A 100 -9.25 -4.27 -19.99
C HIS A 100 -9.18 -2.76 -19.73
N ALA A 101 -9.87 -2.26 -18.69
CA ALA A 101 -9.84 -0.83 -18.36
C ALA A 101 -8.44 -0.34 -17.98
N LEU A 102 -7.65 -1.18 -17.30
CA LEU A 102 -6.25 -0.90 -17.00
C LEU A 102 -5.41 -0.86 -18.28
N ALA A 103 -5.50 -1.88 -19.14
CA ALA A 103 -4.74 -1.94 -20.37
C ALA A 103 -5.02 -0.75 -21.32
N GLU A 104 -6.29 -0.35 -21.44
CA GLU A 104 -6.65 0.81 -22.27
C GLU A 104 -6.24 2.14 -21.63
N SER A 105 -6.27 2.25 -20.29
CA SER A 105 -5.80 3.47 -19.59
C SER A 105 -4.32 3.76 -19.80
N PHE A 106 -3.49 2.72 -19.95
CA PHE A 106 -2.02 2.80 -20.01
C PHE A 106 -1.46 2.37 -21.37
N LYS A 107 -2.29 2.41 -22.40
CA LYS A 107 -1.97 1.97 -23.76
C LYS A 107 -0.80 2.74 -24.37
N ASP A 108 -0.77 4.06 -24.19
CA ASP A 108 0.29 4.91 -24.74
C ASP A 108 1.65 4.66 -24.07
N GLU A 109 1.63 4.23 -22.80
CA GLU A 109 2.82 3.85 -22.04
C GLU A 109 3.27 2.41 -22.32
N GLN A 110 2.48 1.62 -23.06
CA GLN A 110 2.68 0.19 -23.27
C GLN A 110 2.76 -0.62 -21.96
N ARG A 111 2.21 -0.08 -20.87
CA ARG A 111 2.17 -0.73 -19.54
C ARG A 111 0.85 -1.44 -19.33
N PHE A 112 0.87 -2.47 -18.49
CA PHE A 112 -0.31 -3.27 -18.14
C PHE A 112 -1.07 -3.83 -19.34
N GLN A 113 -0.41 -4.16 -20.45
CA GLN A 113 -1.08 -4.66 -21.65
C GLN A 113 -1.59 -6.09 -21.47
N LEU A 114 -2.65 -6.44 -22.19
CA LEU A 114 -3.32 -7.75 -22.07
C LEU A 114 -2.36 -8.91 -22.36
N GLY A 115 -2.46 -9.97 -21.56
CA GLY A 115 -1.60 -11.15 -21.70
C GLY A 115 -0.16 -10.96 -21.21
N LEU A 116 0.25 -9.74 -20.84
CA LEU A 116 1.53 -9.47 -20.20
C LEU A 116 1.38 -9.42 -18.68
N MET A 117 2.47 -9.77 -17.98
CA MET A 117 2.60 -9.60 -16.55
C MET A 117 3.24 -8.24 -16.27
N ASP A 118 2.90 -7.64 -15.14
CA ASP A 118 3.41 -6.34 -14.69
C ASP A 118 3.56 -6.32 -13.16
N ASP A 119 4.08 -5.23 -12.61
CA ASP A 119 4.29 -5.09 -11.17
C ASP A 119 2.99 -4.80 -10.40
N ALA A 120 2.79 -5.52 -9.28
CA ALA A 120 1.57 -5.41 -8.48
C ALA A 120 1.52 -4.14 -7.62
N ALA A 121 2.66 -3.66 -7.13
CA ALA A 121 2.76 -2.45 -6.35
C ALA A 121 2.55 -1.22 -7.24
N GLU A 122 3.19 -1.19 -8.41
CA GLU A 122 2.96 -0.15 -9.40
C GLU A 122 1.50 -0.15 -9.87
N CYS A 123 0.90 -1.32 -10.12
CA CYS A 123 -0.51 -1.43 -10.48
C CYS A 123 -1.43 -0.86 -9.38
N PHE A 124 -1.14 -1.13 -8.11
CA PHE A 124 -1.90 -0.57 -6.98
C PHE A 124 -1.84 0.96 -6.96
N GLU A 125 -0.65 1.54 -7.09
CA GLU A 125 -0.47 3.00 -7.12
C GLU A 125 -1.18 3.64 -8.32
N ASN A 126 -1.04 3.03 -9.50
CA ASN A 126 -1.70 3.49 -10.72
C ASN A 126 -3.23 3.43 -10.59
N ILE A 127 -3.80 2.39 -9.94
CA ILE A 127 -5.25 2.36 -9.68
C ILE A 127 -5.65 3.54 -8.78
N LEU A 128 -4.89 3.86 -7.74
CA LEU A 128 -5.16 4.98 -6.84
C LEU A 128 -5.11 6.33 -7.57
N GLU A 129 -4.10 6.53 -8.41
CA GLU A 129 -3.93 7.74 -9.23
C GLU A 129 -5.08 7.90 -10.23
N ARG A 130 -5.46 6.81 -10.91
CA ARG A 130 -6.55 6.84 -11.89
C ARG A 130 -7.90 7.09 -11.23
N ILE A 131 -8.13 6.58 -10.02
CA ILE A 131 -9.31 6.95 -9.22
C ILE A 131 -9.29 8.45 -8.90
N HIS A 132 -8.14 9.01 -8.51
CA HIS A 132 -8.02 10.45 -8.29
C HIS A 132 -8.41 11.23 -9.56
N PHE A 133 -7.82 10.89 -10.71
CA PHE A 133 -8.10 11.53 -12.00
C PHE A 133 -9.58 11.46 -12.39
N HIS A 134 -10.25 10.31 -12.17
CA HIS A 134 -11.67 10.17 -12.45
C HIS A 134 -12.56 11.02 -11.53
N ILE A 135 -12.12 11.37 -10.31
CA ILE A 135 -12.92 12.16 -9.36
C ILE A 135 -12.59 13.65 -9.41
N VAL A 136 -11.32 13.98 -9.60
CA VAL A 136 -10.79 15.33 -9.63
C VAL A 136 -9.92 15.43 -10.89
N PRO A 137 -10.48 15.88 -12.03
CA PRO A 137 -9.74 16.00 -13.29
C PRO A 137 -8.84 17.26 -13.28
N SER A 138 -7.98 17.41 -12.27
CA SER A 138 -6.95 18.45 -12.18
C SER A 138 -5.58 17.87 -12.50
N ARG A 139 -4.68 18.71 -13.05
CA ARG A 139 -3.33 18.28 -13.43
C ARG A 139 -2.36 18.09 -12.25
N ASP A 140 -2.64 18.72 -11.11
CA ASP A 140 -1.76 18.65 -9.94
C ASP A 140 -2.33 17.67 -8.90
N ALA A 141 -1.99 16.39 -9.05
CA ALA A 141 -2.40 15.35 -8.10
C ALA A 141 -1.86 15.65 -6.70
N ASP A 142 -0.59 16.06 -6.59
CA ASP A 142 0.12 16.23 -5.31
C ASP A 142 -0.49 17.27 -4.35
N MET A 143 -1.30 18.20 -4.88
CA MET A 143 -1.92 19.31 -4.13
C MET A 143 -3.45 19.14 -3.98
N CYS A 144 -3.98 17.95 -4.22
CA CYS A 144 -5.41 17.71 -4.14
C CYS A 144 -5.93 17.80 -2.70
N THR A 145 -6.83 18.76 -2.46
CA THR A 145 -7.53 18.95 -1.18
C THR A 145 -9.02 18.59 -1.25
N SER A 146 -9.46 18.00 -2.38
CA SER A 146 -10.87 17.67 -2.59
C SER A 146 -11.38 16.65 -1.57
N LYS A 147 -12.49 16.97 -0.92
CA LYS A 147 -13.19 16.07 0.02
C LYS A 147 -13.81 14.85 -0.65
N SER A 148 -14.02 14.89 -1.97
CA SER A 148 -14.54 13.75 -2.73
C SER A 148 -13.44 12.79 -3.18
N CYS A 149 -12.17 13.21 -3.18
CA CYS A 149 -11.07 12.39 -3.64
C CYS A 149 -10.69 11.32 -2.60
N ILE A 150 -11.27 10.13 -2.69
CA ILE A 150 -11.01 9.06 -1.73
C ILE A 150 -9.54 8.64 -1.66
N THR A 151 -8.80 8.74 -2.77
CA THR A 151 -7.35 8.45 -2.79
C THR A 151 -6.63 9.38 -1.82
N HIS A 152 -6.84 10.69 -1.92
CA HIS A 152 -6.19 11.66 -1.04
C HIS A 152 -6.76 11.65 0.37
N GLN A 153 -8.09 11.56 0.52
CA GLN A 153 -8.72 11.59 1.84
C GLN A 153 -8.37 10.37 2.69
N LYS A 154 -8.09 9.21 2.07
CA LYS A 154 -7.88 7.95 2.80
C LYS A 154 -6.43 7.48 2.85
N PHE A 155 -5.66 7.68 1.78
CA PHE A 155 -4.29 7.14 1.67
C PHE A 155 -3.19 8.19 1.73
N ALA A 156 -3.46 9.47 1.43
CA ALA A 156 -2.40 10.47 1.35
C ALA A 156 -1.70 10.66 2.69
N MET A 157 -0.39 10.51 2.69
CA MET A 157 0.51 10.97 3.73
C MET A 157 1.09 12.29 3.27
N THR A 158 0.71 13.39 3.92
CA THR A 158 1.29 14.71 3.63
C THR A 158 2.47 14.93 4.55
N LEU A 159 3.67 15.04 3.98
CA LEU A 159 4.91 15.14 4.73
C LEU A 159 5.65 16.43 4.42
N TYR A 160 6.57 16.81 5.29
CA TYR A 160 7.68 17.66 4.90
C TYR A 160 9.03 17.09 5.36
N GLU A 161 10.06 17.38 4.58
CA GLU A 161 11.45 17.14 4.93
C GLU A 161 12.13 18.42 5.40
N GLN A 162 12.91 18.33 6.48
CA GLN A 162 13.74 19.45 6.95
C GLN A 162 15.04 18.96 7.60
N CYS A 163 16.13 19.68 7.36
CA CYS A 163 17.40 19.49 8.07
C CYS A 163 17.59 20.62 9.09
N VAL A 164 17.88 20.27 10.34
CA VAL A 164 18.18 21.25 11.41
C VAL A 164 19.54 20.93 12.02
N CYS A 165 20.50 21.84 11.88
CA CYS A 165 21.85 21.66 12.40
C CYS A 165 21.90 21.97 13.90
N ARG A 166 22.19 20.97 14.72
CA ARG A 166 22.35 21.16 16.17
C ARG A 166 23.60 21.94 16.56
N SER A 167 24.61 22.01 15.67
CA SER A 167 25.88 22.69 15.96
C SER A 167 25.84 24.19 15.67
N CYS A 168 25.26 24.61 14.55
CA CYS A 168 25.24 26.03 14.16
C CYS A 168 23.83 26.65 14.10
N GLY A 169 22.77 25.87 14.34
CA GLY A 169 21.37 26.34 14.29
C GLY A 169 20.78 26.51 12.90
N ALA A 170 21.56 26.32 11.83
CA ALA A 170 21.08 26.45 10.45
C ALA A 170 20.00 25.40 10.13
N SER A 171 18.93 25.85 9.49
CA SER A 171 17.82 24.99 9.05
C SER A 171 17.61 25.12 7.55
N SER A 172 17.25 24.03 6.87
CA SER A 172 16.77 24.11 5.48
C SER A 172 15.32 24.59 5.44
N ASP A 173 14.89 25.10 4.29
CA ASP A 173 13.47 25.28 4.03
C ASP A 173 12.75 23.93 4.12
N PRO A 174 11.53 23.88 4.68
CA PRO A 174 10.69 22.68 4.64
C PRO A 174 10.33 22.33 3.20
N LEU A 175 10.53 21.08 2.80
CA LEU A 175 10.13 20.57 1.49
C LEU A 175 8.87 19.71 1.65
N PRO A 176 7.66 20.22 1.37
CA PRO A 176 6.42 19.46 1.48
C PRO A 176 6.22 18.55 0.27
N PHE A 177 5.61 17.38 0.50
CA PHE A 177 5.22 16.44 -0.55
C PHE A 177 4.13 15.49 -0.04
N THR A 178 3.49 14.78 -0.97
CA THR A 178 2.47 13.78 -0.69
C THR A 178 2.95 12.42 -1.15
N GLU A 179 2.74 11.38 -0.36
CA GLU A 179 2.99 9.99 -0.74
C GLU A 179 1.76 9.13 -0.43
N PHE A 180 1.49 8.13 -1.27
CA PHE A 180 0.47 7.10 -0.99
C PHE A 180 1.07 5.82 -0.45
N VAL A 181 2.31 5.51 -0.83
CA VAL A 181 3.04 4.30 -0.42
C VAL A 181 4.39 4.72 0.13
N ARG A 182 4.68 4.32 1.38
CA ARG A 182 6.02 4.45 1.95
C ARG A 182 6.83 3.22 1.58
N TYR A 183 7.74 3.36 0.63
CA TYR A 183 8.67 2.28 0.27
C TYR A 183 9.82 2.17 1.28
N ILE A 184 10.14 0.93 1.65
CA ILE A 184 11.22 0.57 2.56
C ILE A 184 12.06 -0.51 1.90
N SER A 185 13.37 -0.24 1.76
CA SER A 185 14.33 -1.20 1.21
C SER A 185 14.39 -2.45 2.08
N THR A 186 14.26 -3.62 1.45
CA THR A 186 14.42 -4.90 2.12
C THR A 186 15.85 -5.08 2.63
N THR A 187 16.85 -4.58 1.91
CA THR A 187 18.25 -4.64 2.33
C THR A 187 18.47 -3.81 3.59
N ALA A 188 17.98 -2.57 3.61
CA ALA A 188 18.06 -1.71 4.79
C ALA A 188 17.35 -2.34 6.00
N LEU A 189 16.18 -2.95 5.78
CA LEU A 189 15.44 -3.65 6.82
C LEU A 189 16.22 -4.84 7.39
N CYS A 190 16.75 -5.72 6.53
CA CYS A 190 17.53 -6.87 6.97
C CYS A 190 18.79 -6.45 7.74
N ASN A 191 19.51 -5.44 7.26
CA ASN A 191 20.69 -4.91 7.93
C ASN A 191 20.37 -4.38 9.34
N GLU A 192 19.26 -3.66 9.52
CA GLU A 192 18.86 -3.17 10.86
C GLU A 192 18.45 -4.31 11.80
N VAL A 193 17.85 -5.39 11.29
CA VAL A 193 17.56 -6.59 12.08
C VAL A 193 18.85 -7.27 12.52
N GLU A 194 19.82 -7.46 11.62
CA GLU A 194 21.12 -8.04 11.95
C GLU A 194 21.84 -7.24 13.03
N ARG A 195 21.93 -5.91 12.86
CA ARG A 195 22.53 -5.00 13.84
C ARG A 195 21.85 -5.08 15.21
N MET A 196 20.52 -5.21 15.23
CA MET A 196 19.75 -5.38 16.46
C MET A 196 20.09 -6.72 17.15
N MET A 197 20.19 -7.80 16.37
CA MET A 197 20.56 -9.12 16.88
C MET A 197 21.98 -9.13 17.46
N GLU A 198 22.94 -8.47 16.79
CA GLU A 198 24.31 -8.28 17.30
C GLU A 198 24.34 -7.53 18.63
N ARG A 199 23.45 -6.55 18.81
CA ARG A 199 23.29 -5.80 20.07
C ARG A 199 22.52 -6.56 21.16
N HIS A 200 22.09 -7.80 20.89
CA HIS A 200 21.35 -8.65 21.82
C HIS A 200 20.08 -7.97 22.36
N GLU A 201 19.42 -7.16 21.54
CA GLU A 201 18.19 -6.50 21.93
C GLU A 201 17.04 -7.51 22.05
N ARG A 202 16.18 -7.30 23.06
CA ARG A 202 15.00 -8.15 23.24
C ARG A 202 13.89 -7.72 22.29
N PHE A 203 13.17 -8.71 21.75
CA PHE A 203 11.94 -8.49 21.00
C PHE A 203 10.93 -7.70 21.83
N LYS A 204 10.48 -6.57 21.30
CA LYS A 204 9.41 -5.73 21.87
C LYS A 204 8.24 -5.62 20.88
N PRO A 205 7.02 -5.34 21.35
CA PRO A 205 5.87 -5.17 20.46
C PRO A 205 6.05 -4.09 19.39
N GLU A 206 6.76 -3.01 19.71
CA GLU A 206 6.99 -1.85 18.83
C GLU A 206 8.15 -2.07 17.84
N MET A 207 8.87 -3.18 17.96
CA MET A 207 10.13 -3.43 17.27
C MET A 207 9.97 -3.40 15.74
N PHE A 208 8.85 -3.87 15.21
CA PHE A 208 8.59 -3.76 13.77
C PHE A 208 8.57 -2.30 13.30
N ALA A 209 7.91 -1.42 14.04
CA ALA A 209 7.87 0.01 13.72
C ALA A 209 9.24 0.68 13.91
N GLU A 210 9.98 0.32 14.96
CA GLU A 210 11.35 0.81 15.19
C GLU A 210 12.31 0.42 14.05
N LEU A 211 12.24 -0.84 13.59
CA LEU A 211 13.06 -1.35 12.48
C LEU A 211 12.71 -0.67 11.16
N LEU A 212 11.42 -0.53 10.84
CA LEU A 212 10.98 0.18 9.64
C LEU A 212 11.41 1.66 9.70
N GLN A 213 11.33 2.31 10.87
CA GLN A 213 11.80 3.68 11.04
C GLN A 213 13.32 3.79 10.87
N ALA A 214 14.07 2.83 11.42
CA ALA A 214 15.52 2.77 11.28
C ALA A 214 15.91 2.61 9.80
N ALA A 215 15.37 1.59 9.13
CA ALA A 215 15.60 1.28 7.73
C ALA A 215 15.26 2.44 6.79
N ASN A 216 14.18 3.18 7.07
CA ASN A 216 13.76 4.35 6.31
C ASN A 216 14.67 5.57 6.49
N THR A 217 15.64 5.53 7.40
CA THR A 217 16.55 6.65 7.65
C THR A 217 18.02 6.27 7.54
N THR A 218 18.31 5.03 7.18
CA THR A 218 19.64 4.56 6.82
C THR A 218 20.06 5.35 5.57
N ASP A 219 21.16 6.09 5.68
CA ASP A 219 21.75 6.96 4.64
C ASP A 219 21.07 8.31 4.30
N ASP A 220 20.05 8.73 5.06
CA ASP A 220 19.41 10.05 4.89
C ASP A 220 20.17 11.21 5.55
N TYR A 221 21.37 11.50 5.04
CA TYR A 221 22.20 12.62 5.52
C TYR A 221 22.40 13.68 4.44
N ARG A 222 22.19 14.95 4.81
CA ARG A 222 22.56 16.10 3.98
C ARG A 222 23.66 16.92 4.65
N LYS A 223 24.45 17.63 3.85
CA LYS A 223 25.40 18.62 4.37
C LYS A 223 24.63 19.75 5.05
N CYS A 224 25.22 20.33 6.10
CA CYS A 224 24.66 21.51 6.74
C CYS A 224 24.36 22.62 5.72
N PRO A 225 23.17 23.27 5.75
CA PRO A 225 22.84 24.37 4.85
C PRO A 225 23.84 25.52 4.88
N SER A 226 24.45 25.79 6.05
CA SER A 226 25.51 26.78 6.22
C SER A 226 26.93 26.23 6.01
N ASN A 227 27.07 25.00 5.51
CA ASN A 227 28.35 24.33 5.22
C ASN A 227 29.34 24.29 6.41
N CYS A 228 28.86 24.19 7.65
CA CYS A 228 29.72 24.13 8.85
C CYS A 228 30.45 22.79 9.06
N GLY A 229 30.53 21.94 8.03
CA GLY A 229 31.17 20.61 8.08
C GLY A 229 30.33 19.47 8.65
N GLN A 230 29.16 19.75 9.25
CA GLN A 230 28.29 18.72 9.82
C GLN A 230 27.43 18.01 8.75
N LYS A 231 27.22 16.71 8.95
CA LYS A 231 26.19 15.92 8.25
C LYS A 231 24.95 15.82 9.13
N ILE A 232 23.81 16.20 8.58
CA ILE A 232 22.54 16.31 9.31
C ILE A 232 21.59 15.25 8.79
N LYS A 233 21.01 14.49 9.71
CA LYS A 233 19.94 13.55 9.40
C LYS A 233 18.70 14.31 8.93
N ILE A 234 18.12 13.91 7.80
CA ILE A 234 16.86 14.49 7.30
C ILE A 234 15.74 14.13 8.28
N ARG A 235 14.99 15.13 8.74
CA ARG A 235 13.78 14.91 9.53
C ARG A 235 12.58 14.91 8.60
N ARG A 236 11.80 13.82 8.62
CA ARG A 236 10.48 13.72 7.98
C ARG A 236 9.38 13.88 9.01
N VAL A 237 8.44 14.77 8.73
CA VAL A 237 7.31 15.05 9.62
C VAL A 237 6.01 14.85 8.85
N LEU A 238 5.14 14.01 9.40
CA LEU A 238 3.79 13.80 8.87
C LEU A 238 2.87 14.89 9.41
N MET A 239 2.13 15.51 8.50
CA MET A 239 1.31 16.70 8.72
C MET A 239 -0.17 16.40 8.84
N ASN A 240 -0.57 15.16 8.57
CA ASN A 240 -1.95 14.71 8.66
C ASN A 240 -2.06 13.36 9.38
N CYS A 241 -3.29 12.87 9.53
CA CYS A 241 -3.58 11.55 10.11
C CYS A 241 -4.28 10.71 9.03
N PRO A 242 -3.54 9.97 8.19
CA PRO A 242 -4.12 9.13 7.15
C PRO A 242 -4.95 8.00 7.78
N GLU A 243 -6.10 7.68 7.19
CA GLU A 243 -6.94 6.56 7.63
C GLU A 243 -6.37 5.20 7.19
N ILE A 244 -5.57 5.19 6.13
CA ILE A 244 -4.90 4.02 5.59
C ILE A 244 -3.44 4.38 5.35
N VAL A 245 -2.53 3.62 5.95
CA VAL A 245 -1.08 3.71 5.71
C VAL A 245 -0.67 2.51 4.88
N THR A 246 -0.05 2.76 3.72
CA THR A 246 0.49 1.70 2.86
C THR A 246 2.01 1.70 2.93
N ILE A 247 2.57 0.52 3.18
CA ILE A 247 4.02 0.29 3.25
C ILE A 247 4.38 -0.69 2.14
N GLY A 248 5.26 -0.27 1.25
CA GLY A 248 5.83 -1.11 0.20
C GLY A 248 7.20 -1.61 0.63
N LEU A 249 7.47 -2.90 0.45
CA LEU A 249 8.82 -3.43 0.63
C LEU A 249 9.45 -3.59 -0.75
N VAL A 250 10.55 -2.88 -0.99
CA VAL A 250 11.22 -2.84 -2.30
C VAL A 250 12.52 -3.63 -2.25
N TRP A 251 12.71 -4.47 -3.26
CA TRP A 251 13.96 -5.18 -3.50
C TRP A 251 14.91 -4.25 -4.25
N ASP A 252 16.11 -4.02 -3.72
CA ASP A 252 17.10 -3.12 -4.35
C ASP A 252 17.76 -3.73 -5.60
N SER A 253 17.44 -4.98 -5.92
CA SER A 253 17.99 -5.74 -7.05
C SER A 253 16.95 -6.73 -7.59
N GLU A 254 16.91 -6.88 -8.92
CA GLU A 254 16.12 -7.90 -9.63
C GLU A 254 16.53 -9.34 -9.26
N HIS A 255 17.73 -9.52 -8.68
CA HIS A 255 18.29 -10.82 -8.30
C HIS A 255 18.52 -10.94 -6.79
N SER A 256 17.71 -10.24 -5.98
CA SER A 256 17.82 -10.28 -4.52
C SER A 256 17.61 -11.71 -3.97
N ASP A 257 18.54 -12.15 -3.11
CA ASP A 257 18.51 -13.41 -2.36
C ASP A 257 17.84 -13.26 -0.97
N LEU A 258 17.49 -12.05 -0.58
CA LEU A 258 16.94 -11.72 0.75
C LEU A 258 15.49 -12.17 0.98
N THR A 259 14.87 -12.95 0.08
CA THR A 259 13.45 -13.33 0.19
C THR A 259 13.15 -14.08 1.49
N GLU A 260 13.96 -15.09 1.82
CA GLU A 260 13.76 -15.88 3.03
C GLU A 260 13.98 -15.05 4.29
N ASP A 261 14.95 -14.13 4.28
CA ASP A 261 15.27 -13.28 5.43
C ASP A 261 14.19 -12.23 5.67
N VAL A 262 13.64 -11.62 4.62
CA VAL A 262 12.49 -10.72 4.77
C VAL A 262 11.29 -11.47 5.35
N VAL A 263 10.96 -12.66 4.85
CA VAL A 263 9.85 -13.47 5.39
C VAL A 263 10.09 -13.84 6.85
N ARG A 264 11.32 -14.19 7.21
CA ARG A 264 11.72 -14.49 8.59
C ARG A 264 11.59 -13.25 9.49
N ASN A 265 12.01 -12.10 9.01
CA ASN A 265 12.06 -10.84 9.76
C ASN A 265 10.67 -10.23 9.96
N LEU A 266 9.78 -10.33 8.96
CA LEU A 266 8.38 -9.91 9.07
C LEU A 266 7.56 -10.86 9.96
N ALA A 267 8.01 -12.12 10.10
CA ALA A 267 7.31 -13.19 10.79
C ALA A 267 5.88 -13.42 10.24
N THR A 268 5.14 -14.35 10.87
CA THR A 268 3.74 -14.66 10.50
C THR A 268 2.73 -13.75 11.19
N HIS A 269 3.18 -12.95 12.16
CA HIS A 269 2.35 -12.03 12.93
C HIS A 269 3.07 -10.70 13.10
N LEU A 270 2.54 -9.67 12.43
CA LEU A 270 3.00 -8.29 12.59
C LEU A 270 2.26 -7.64 13.76
N TYR A 271 3.03 -7.23 14.77
CA TYR A 271 2.55 -6.30 15.78
C TYR A 271 2.75 -4.89 15.22
N LEU A 272 1.65 -4.14 15.10
CA LEU A 272 1.65 -2.79 14.58
C LEU A 272 1.59 -1.65 15.64
N PRO A 273 1.80 -1.86 16.96
CA PRO A 273 1.88 -0.72 17.86
C PRO A 273 3.10 0.13 17.46
N GLY A 274 2.89 1.44 17.40
CA GLY A 274 3.96 2.36 17.03
C GLY A 274 4.23 2.51 15.53
N VAL A 275 3.49 1.85 14.61
CA VAL A 275 3.63 2.14 13.16
C VAL A 275 3.37 3.62 12.85
N SER A 276 2.55 4.29 13.66
CA SER A 276 2.40 5.74 13.62
C SER A 276 3.74 6.49 13.81
N GLN A 277 4.68 5.94 14.59
CA GLN A 277 6.00 6.50 14.85
C GLN A 277 6.96 6.45 13.65
N LEU A 278 6.61 5.75 12.56
CA LEU A 278 7.32 5.87 11.27
C LEU A 278 7.50 7.33 10.86
N PHE A 279 6.55 8.16 11.26
CA PHE A 279 6.59 9.58 11.04
C PHE A 279 6.70 10.32 12.37
N SER A 280 7.54 11.36 12.40
CA SER A 280 7.40 12.36 13.46
C SER A 280 6.07 13.07 13.24
N PHE A 281 5.16 13.01 14.19
CA PHE A 281 3.96 13.85 14.13
C PHE A 281 4.34 15.28 14.47
N SER A 282 3.80 16.22 13.70
CA SER A 282 3.73 17.59 14.16
C SER A 282 2.82 17.64 15.40
N SER A 283 3.30 18.22 16.49
CA SER A 283 2.54 18.40 17.74
C SER A 283 1.46 19.47 17.53
N PHE A 284 0.44 19.16 16.75
CA PHE A 284 -0.78 19.95 16.64
C PHE A 284 -1.98 19.05 16.94
N LEU A 285 -2.10 18.70 18.22
CA LEU A 285 -3.36 18.47 18.92
C LEU A 285 -3.26 19.20 20.26
#